data_AF-A0A3B9AI40-F1
#
_entry.id   AF-A0A3B9AI40-F1
#
_cell.length_a   1.000
_cell.length_b   1.000
_cell.length_c   1.000
_cell.angle_alpha   90.00
_cell.angle_beta   90.00
_cell.angle_gamma   90.00
#
_symmetry.space_group_name_H-M   'P 1'
#
loop_
_entity.id
_entity.type
_entity.pdbx_description
1 polymer ?
#
loop_
_entity_poly.entity_id
_entity_poly.type
_entity_poly.pdbx_seq_one_letter_code
_entity_poly.pdbx_strand_id
1 'polypeptide(L)'
;MAPTKLNQKTSRRRLSSNMGFNAVVFMALSLTLPATALGGADDTPAVDWGRDLYMSFCVSCHGWTGKGDGPAGPALTTPPADLTQLSARNGGKFPRTKIQRYLEGELPVTAHGSREMPIWGNR
;
A
#
# COMPACT_ATOMS: atom_id res chain seq x y z
N MET A 1 -18.72 -43.56 32.56
CA MET A 1 -19.83 -44.51 32.80
C MET A 1 -21.12 -43.72 32.65
N ALA A 2 -22.16 -44.06 31.89
CA ALA A 2 -22.61 -45.29 31.22
C ALA A 2 -23.50 -44.85 30.01
N PRO A 3 -23.91 -45.75 29.11
CA PRO A 3 -23.71 -45.51 27.68
C PRO A 3 -24.98 -45.54 26.80
N THR A 4 -24.77 -45.28 25.50
CA THR A 4 -25.47 -45.87 24.32
C THR A 4 -26.97 -45.64 24.16
N LYS A 5 -27.40 -45.24 22.94
CA LYS A 5 -28.05 -46.12 21.94
C LYS A 5 -28.58 -45.25 20.78
N LEU A 6 -27.96 -45.45 19.60
CA LEU A 6 -28.64 -45.27 18.32
C LEU A 6 -29.95 -46.05 18.32
N ASN A 7 -31.00 -45.49 17.74
CA ASN A 7 -32.09 -46.31 17.24
C ASN A 7 -32.69 -45.73 15.95
N GLN A 8 -32.22 -46.27 14.83
CA GLN A 8 -32.87 -46.16 13.53
C GLN A 8 -34.19 -46.94 13.59
N LYS A 9 -35.33 -46.24 13.68
CA LYS A 9 -36.63 -46.85 13.37
C LYS A 9 -36.98 -46.58 11.91
N THR A 10 -36.59 -47.55 11.10
CA THR A 10 -37.14 -47.84 9.79
C THR A 10 -38.68 -47.84 9.85
N SER A 11 -39.31 -47.04 9.00
CA SER A 11 -40.71 -47.24 8.63
C SER A 11 -40.88 -46.85 7.17
N ARG A 12 -40.65 -47.85 6.30
CA ARG A 12 -41.10 -47.81 4.93
C ARG A 12 -42.63 -47.87 4.93
N ARG A 13 -43.32 -46.79 4.56
CA ARG A 13 -44.72 -46.88 4.11
C ARG A 13 -45.01 -45.92 2.95
N ARG A 14 -45.17 -46.57 1.80
CA ARG A 14 -46.13 -46.36 0.71
C ARG A 14 -46.12 -45.01 -0.01
N LEU A 15 -45.52 -45.11 -1.20
CA LEU A 15 -45.87 -44.45 -2.44
C LEU A 15 -47.38 -44.18 -2.58
N SER A 16 -47.74 -42.92 -2.85
CA SER A 16 -49.01 -42.54 -3.45
C SER A 16 -48.74 -41.32 -4.32
N SER A 17 -48.60 -41.58 -5.61
CA SER A 17 -48.59 -40.62 -6.70
C SER A 17 -49.95 -39.92 -6.80
N ASN A 18 -49.96 -38.61 -7.06
CA ASN A 18 -50.97 -37.86 -7.82
C ASN A 18 -50.38 -36.43 -8.01
N MET A 19 -49.71 -36.15 -9.13
CA MET A 19 -50.30 -35.75 -10.41
C MET A 19 -50.87 -34.33 -10.32
N GLY A 20 -50.15 -33.37 -10.90
CA GLY A 20 -50.59 -31.98 -10.93
C GLY A 20 -49.48 -31.07 -11.42
N PHE A 21 -49.36 -30.98 -12.74
CA PHE A 21 -48.62 -29.95 -13.47
C PHE A 21 -48.82 -28.58 -12.83
N ASN A 22 -47.74 -27.90 -12.43
CA ASN A 22 -47.65 -26.47 -12.67
C ASN A 22 -46.19 -26.07 -12.84
N ALA A 23 -45.91 -25.71 -14.09
CA ALA A 23 -44.68 -25.19 -14.60
C ALA A 23 -44.30 -23.88 -13.88
N VAL A 24 -43.02 -23.77 -13.55
CA VAL A 24 -42.17 -22.60 -13.83
C VAL A 24 -42.64 -21.26 -13.23
N VAL A 25 -41.95 -20.78 -12.19
CA VAL A 25 -41.15 -19.53 -12.28
C VAL A 25 -39.99 -19.64 -11.29
N PHE A 26 -38.78 -19.71 -11.84
CA PHE A 26 -37.52 -19.51 -11.16
C PHE A 26 -37.40 -18.05 -10.72
N MET A 27 -37.14 -17.78 -9.44
CA MET A 27 -36.41 -16.57 -9.06
C MET A 27 -35.58 -16.86 -7.81
N ALA A 28 -34.47 -17.57 -8.03
CA ALA A 28 -33.34 -17.52 -7.10
C ALA A 28 -32.80 -16.09 -7.14
N LEU A 29 -33.04 -15.35 -6.06
CA LEU A 29 -32.49 -14.02 -5.84
C LEU A 29 -30.98 -14.17 -5.57
N SER A 30 -30.21 -14.33 -6.65
CA SER A 30 -28.76 -14.27 -6.63
C SER A 30 -28.35 -12.86 -6.21
N LEU A 31 -28.05 -12.69 -4.92
CA LEU A 31 -27.51 -11.46 -4.36
C LEU A 31 -26.06 -11.31 -4.86
N THR A 32 -25.89 -10.82 -6.08
CA THR A 32 -24.58 -10.46 -6.62
C THR A 32 -24.11 -9.20 -5.90
N LEU A 33 -23.29 -9.39 -4.87
CA LEU A 33 -22.51 -8.31 -4.28
C LEU A 33 -21.69 -7.66 -5.41
N PRO A 34 -21.82 -6.35 -5.68
CA PRO A 34 -20.88 -5.69 -6.56
C PRO A 34 -19.53 -5.75 -5.85
N ALA A 35 -18.55 -6.39 -6.49
CA ALA A 35 -17.15 -6.26 -6.10
C ALA A 35 -16.75 -4.79 -6.34
N THR A 36 -17.00 -3.94 -5.36
CA THR A 36 -16.36 -2.64 -5.29
C THR A 36 -14.87 -2.92 -5.13
N ALA A 37 -14.14 -2.80 -6.25
CA ALA A 37 -12.70 -2.81 -6.25
C ALA A 37 -12.23 -1.83 -5.16
N LEU A 38 -11.50 -2.34 -4.17
CA LEU A 38 -10.76 -1.50 -3.24
C LEU A 38 -9.84 -0.62 -4.08
N GLY A 39 -10.04 0.69 -3.98
CA GLY A 39 -9.43 1.68 -4.85
C GLY A 39 -7.93 1.48 -4.99
N GLY A 40 -7.47 1.42 -6.24
CA GLY A 40 -6.15 1.96 -6.55
C GLY A 40 -6.22 3.44 -6.19
N ALA A 41 -5.39 3.88 -5.25
CA ALA A 41 -5.14 5.29 -5.09
C ALA A 41 -4.64 5.81 -6.45
N ASP A 42 -5.44 6.64 -7.12
CA ASP A 42 -4.94 7.42 -8.24
C ASP A 42 -3.89 8.39 -7.67
N ASP A 43 -2.63 7.94 -7.66
CA ASP A 43 -1.47 8.64 -7.09
C ASP A 43 -1.11 9.94 -7.84
N THR A 44 -1.89 10.36 -8.83
CA THR A 44 -1.52 11.43 -9.77
C THR A 44 -1.32 12.79 -9.10
N PRO A 45 -2.18 13.30 -8.18
CA PRO A 45 -1.94 14.60 -7.54
C PRO A 45 -0.77 14.54 -6.54
N ALA A 46 -0.58 13.39 -5.89
CA ALA A 46 0.48 13.19 -4.91
C ALA A 46 1.88 13.10 -5.58
N VAL A 47 1.95 12.50 -6.78
CA VAL A 47 3.19 12.41 -7.58
C VAL A 47 3.61 13.78 -8.10
N ASP A 48 2.67 14.59 -8.60
CA ASP A 48 2.97 15.95 -9.07
C ASP A 48 3.46 16.84 -7.92
N TRP A 49 2.83 16.76 -6.75
CA TRP A 49 3.29 17.50 -5.57
C TRP A 49 4.68 17.06 -5.10
N GLY A 50 4.95 15.75 -5.09
CA GLY A 50 6.26 15.21 -4.72
C GLY A 50 7.38 15.67 -5.66
N ARG A 51 7.10 15.74 -6.96
CA ARG A 51 8.04 16.30 -7.95
C ARG A 51 8.33 17.76 -7.65
N ASP A 52 7.32 18.58 -7.42
CA ASP A 52 7.51 20.02 -7.22
C ASP A 52 8.29 20.32 -5.94
N LEU A 53 8.05 19.54 -4.88
CA LEU A 53 8.85 19.59 -3.65
C LEU A 53 10.31 19.19 -3.89
N TYR A 54 10.55 18.11 -4.64
CA TYR A 54 11.90 17.68 -5.00
C TYR A 54 12.65 18.76 -5.78
N MET A 55 11.96 19.37 -6.75
CA MET A 55 12.52 20.43 -7.57
C MET A 55 12.85 21.68 -6.77
N SER A 56 12.04 21.99 -5.76
CA SER A 56 12.24 23.17 -4.92
C SER A 56 13.30 22.95 -3.85
N PHE A 57 13.40 21.73 -3.30
CA PHE A 57 14.11 21.47 -2.03
C PHE A 57 15.15 20.34 -2.05
N CYS A 58 15.35 19.65 -3.17
CA CYS A 58 16.25 18.49 -3.18
C CYS A 58 17.25 18.57 -4.33
N VAL A 59 16.85 19.19 -5.45
CA VAL A 59 17.63 19.24 -6.69
C VAL A 59 19.00 19.90 -6.55
N SER A 60 19.15 20.88 -5.64
CA SER A 60 20.43 21.60 -5.45
C SER A 60 21.55 20.67 -4.98
N CYS A 61 21.22 19.62 -4.22
CA CYS A 61 22.17 18.63 -3.72
C CYS A 61 22.08 17.31 -4.49
N HIS A 62 20.87 16.81 -4.73
CA HIS A 62 20.66 15.49 -5.34
C HIS A 62 20.61 15.50 -6.88
N GLY A 63 20.56 16.68 -7.50
CA GLY A 63 20.53 16.88 -8.94
C GLY A 63 19.20 16.53 -9.60
N TRP A 64 19.03 16.86 -10.87
CA TRP A 64 17.78 16.59 -11.61
C TRP A 64 17.48 15.10 -11.75
N THR A 65 18.53 14.27 -11.71
CA THR A 65 18.41 12.82 -11.87
C THR A 65 18.27 12.07 -10.54
N GLY A 66 18.44 12.75 -9.41
CA GLY A 66 18.43 12.12 -8.09
C GLY A 66 19.70 11.34 -7.74
N LYS A 67 20.76 11.47 -8.54
CA LYS A 67 21.99 10.68 -8.40
C LYS A 67 23.03 11.30 -7.46
N GLY A 68 22.73 12.45 -6.88
CA GLY A 68 23.71 13.19 -6.05
C GLY A 68 24.60 14.12 -6.87
N ASP A 69 24.20 14.42 -8.11
CA ASP A 69 24.90 15.28 -9.08
C ASP A 69 24.45 16.74 -9.04
N GLY A 70 23.90 17.19 -7.92
CA GLY A 70 23.44 18.57 -7.74
C GLY A 70 24.61 19.56 -7.69
N PRO A 71 24.39 20.84 -8.08
CA PRO A 71 25.42 21.87 -8.12
C PRO A 71 26.08 22.15 -6.76
N ALA A 72 25.42 21.84 -5.64
CA ALA A 72 26.01 21.95 -4.31
C ALA A 72 26.97 20.80 -3.99
N GLY A 73 26.88 19.65 -4.69
CA GLY A 73 27.64 18.44 -4.42
C GLY A 73 29.15 18.63 -4.24
N PRO A 74 29.85 19.36 -5.15
CA PRO A 74 31.28 19.60 -5.03
C PRO A 74 31.71 20.39 -3.79
N ALA A 75 30.81 21.17 -3.18
CA ALA A 75 31.09 21.97 -2.00
C ALA A 75 30.89 21.19 -0.68
N LEU A 76 30.34 19.98 -0.73
CA LEU A 76 30.02 19.17 0.45
C LEU A 76 31.17 18.20 0.78
N THR A 77 31.51 18.10 2.06
CA THR A 77 32.52 17.12 2.54
C THR A 77 32.07 15.67 2.31
N THR A 78 30.77 15.41 2.39
CA THR A 78 30.17 14.11 2.08
C THR A 78 29.29 14.26 0.84
N PRO A 79 29.49 13.44 -0.20
CA PRO A 79 28.69 13.52 -1.41
C PRO A 79 27.22 13.17 -1.10
N PRO A 80 26.25 13.87 -1.71
CA PRO A 80 24.84 13.52 -1.59
C PRO A 80 24.57 12.09 -2.08
N ALA A 81 23.63 11.40 -1.42
CA ALA A 81 23.29 10.04 -1.78
C ALA A 81 22.58 9.97 -3.14
N ASP A 82 22.82 8.88 -3.88
CA ASP A 82 22.01 8.49 -5.02
C ASP A 82 20.67 7.91 -4.54
N LEU A 83 19.61 8.72 -4.70
CA LEU A 83 18.25 8.41 -4.27
C LEU A 83 17.58 7.36 -5.17
N THR A 84 18.07 7.18 -6.40
CA THR A 84 17.54 6.18 -7.34
C THR A 84 17.78 4.75 -6.85
N GLN A 85 18.79 4.57 -5.99
CA GLN A 85 19.19 3.28 -5.43
C GLN A 85 18.46 2.92 -4.13
N LEU A 86 17.56 3.77 -3.63
CA LEU A 86 16.88 3.55 -2.35
C LEU A 86 16.12 2.22 -2.33
N SER A 87 15.32 1.93 -3.36
CA SER A 87 14.57 0.67 -3.43
C SER A 87 15.49 -0.54 -3.53
N ALA A 88 16.52 -0.47 -4.38
CA ALA A 88 17.49 -1.56 -4.56
C ALA A 88 18.21 -1.91 -3.25
N ARG A 89 18.61 -0.90 -2.46
CA ARG A 89 19.26 -1.08 -1.15
C ARG A 89 18.32 -1.60 -0.05
N ASN A 90 17.02 -1.63 -0.31
CA ASN A 90 15.98 -2.05 0.65
C ASN A 90 15.16 -3.24 0.10
N GLY A 91 15.81 -4.17 -0.60
CA GLY A 91 15.18 -5.40 -1.08
C GLY A 91 14.16 -5.17 -2.20
N GLY A 92 14.39 -4.16 -3.04
CA GLY A 92 13.50 -3.75 -4.13
C GLY A 92 12.30 -2.91 -3.67
N LYS A 93 12.16 -2.62 -2.37
CA LYS A 93 11.04 -1.85 -1.83
C LYS A 93 11.49 -0.46 -1.40
N PHE A 94 10.75 0.57 -1.79
CA PHE A 94 11.04 1.93 -1.34
C PHE A 94 10.73 2.06 0.16
N PRO A 95 11.71 2.48 1.00
CA PRO A 95 11.55 2.48 2.46
C PRO A 95 10.80 3.74 2.95
N ARG A 96 9.51 3.88 2.61
CA ARG A 96 8.69 5.09 2.86
C ARG A 96 8.84 5.64 4.29
N THR A 97 8.58 4.81 5.30
CA THR A 97 8.65 5.22 6.71
C THR A 97 10.04 5.72 7.10
N LYS A 98 11.11 5.09 6.61
CA LYS A 98 12.47 5.51 6.92
C LYS A 98 12.78 6.87 6.30
N ILE A 99 12.36 7.09 5.05
CA ILE A 99 12.57 8.37 4.35
C ILE A 99 11.77 9.49 4.99
N GLN A 100 10.50 9.23 5.34
CA GLN A 100 9.67 10.21 6.03
C GLN A 100 10.33 10.71 7.33
N ARG A 101 10.87 9.81 8.14
CA ARG A 101 11.60 10.16 9.37
C ARG A 101 12.88 10.97 9.13
N TYR A 102 13.51 10.83 7.97
CA TYR A 102 14.62 11.73 7.58
C TYR A 102 14.10 13.12 7.20
N LEU A 103 12.99 13.21 6.46
CA LEU A 103 12.38 14.49 6.06
C LEU A 103 11.82 15.26 7.25
N GLU A 104 11.30 14.55 8.25
CA GLU A 104 10.82 15.11 9.53
C GLU A 104 11.96 15.48 10.49
N GLY A 105 13.22 15.16 10.14
CA GLY A 105 14.39 15.44 10.97
C GLY A 105 14.56 14.52 12.19
N GLU A 106 13.74 13.47 12.30
CA GLU A 106 13.86 12.48 13.39
C GLU A 106 15.15 11.67 13.30
N LEU A 107 15.62 11.37 12.08
CA LEU A 107 16.86 10.65 11.85
C LEU A 107 17.94 11.64 11.40
N PRO A 108 19.07 11.72 12.14
CA PRO A 108 20.15 12.61 11.73
C PRO A 108 20.79 12.08 10.45
N VAL A 109 21.13 12.99 9.55
CA VAL A 109 22.06 12.73 8.46
C VAL A 109 23.24 13.65 8.70
N THR A 110 24.39 13.06 9.05
CA THR A 110 25.61 13.81 9.42
C THR A 110 25.99 14.88 8.38
N ALA A 111 25.66 14.66 7.10
CA ALA A 111 25.92 15.59 6.01
C ALA A 111 25.02 16.85 5.97
N HIS A 112 23.96 16.95 6.79
CA HIS A 112 23.00 18.06 6.77
C HIS A 112 23.24 19.13 7.85
N GLY A 113 24.25 18.98 8.73
CA GLY A 113 24.53 19.93 9.81
C GLY A 113 23.70 19.71 11.08
N SER A 114 23.37 20.78 11.81
CA SER A 114 22.60 20.71 13.07
C SER A 114 21.14 20.30 12.82
N ARG A 115 20.53 19.72 13.87
CA ARG A 115 19.21 19.09 13.82
C ARG A 115 18.05 20.09 13.96
N GLU A 116 18.32 21.31 14.43
CA GLU A 116 17.30 22.36 14.54
C GLU A 116 16.96 22.98 13.17
N MET A 117 15.89 22.47 12.55
CA MET A 117 15.21 22.96 11.33
C MET A 117 16.05 22.95 10.02
N PRO A 118 15.46 22.50 8.90
CA PRO A 118 16.18 22.34 7.64
C PRO A 118 16.60 23.70 7.03
N ILE A 119 17.59 23.69 6.12
CA ILE A 119 17.95 24.83 5.25
C ILE A 119 16.72 25.52 4.59
N TRP A 120 15.59 24.81 4.51
CA TRP A 120 14.36 25.19 3.82
C TRP A 120 13.24 25.76 4.71
N GLY A 121 13.45 25.89 6.04
CA GLY A 121 12.55 26.57 6.98
C GLY A 121 11.29 25.80 7.41
N ASN A 122 10.59 26.36 8.41
CA ASN A 122 9.38 25.80 9.03
C ASN A 122 8.20 25.89 8.05
N ARG A 123 7.46 24.80 7.83
CA ARG A 123 6.15 24.79 7.16
C ARG A 123 5.08 24.27 8.09
#